data_AF-A0AAW0VRD9-F1
#
_entry.id   AF-A0AAW0VRD9-F1
#
_cell.length_a   1.000
_cell.length_b   1.000
_cell.length_c   1.000
_cell.angle_alpha   90.00
_cell.angle_beta   90.00
_cell.angle_gamma   90.00
#
_symmetry.space_group_name_H-M   'P 1'
#
loop_
_entity.id
_entity.type
_entity.pdbx_description
1 polymer ?
#
loop_
_entity_poly.entity_id
_entity_poly.type
_entity_poly.pdbx_seq_one_letter_code
_entity_poly.pdbx_strand_id
1 'polypeptide(L)'
;GTMALSRFGQVFGRWKGAIIGMIHVKALPGTPLNQYGVDQLVEMACTEAQIYKEAHVDGVLVENMFDVPYVKRLSLGPEVVACMTKVCCEVRRIIPRSVPCGVQ
;
A
#
# COMPACT_ATOMS: atom_id res chain seq x y z
N GLY A 1 26.31 -11.04 24.36
CA GLY A 1 24.96 -11.54 24.05
C GLY A 1 24.33 -10.63 23.03
N THR A 2 24.22 -11.06 21.79
CA THR A 2 23.64 -10.28 20.69
C THR A 2 22.14 -10.14 20.96
N MET A 3 21.64 -8.95 21.25
CA MET A 3 20.19 -8.73 21.24
C MET A 3 19.70 -9.03 19.83
N ALA A 4 18.90 -10.09 19.68
CA ALA A 4 18.16 -10.30 18.46
C ALA A 4 17.35 -9.02 18.19
N LEU A 5 17.57 -8.39 17.03
CA LEU A 5 16.77 -7.24 16.61
C LEU A 5 15.30 -7.65 16.64
N SER A 6 14.45 -6.80 17.19
CA SER A 6 12.99 -6.96 17.09
C SER A 6 12.61 -7.13 15.61
N ARG A 7 11.48 -7.79 15.32
CA ARG A 7 10.98 -7.92 13.94
C ARG A 7 10.93 -6.56 13.23
N PHE A 8 10.57 -5.51 13.96
CA PHE A 8 10.59 -4.14 13.46
C PHE A 8 12.00 -3.68 13.05
N GLY A 9 13.00 -3.88 13.91
CA GLY A 9 14.40 -3.57 13.60
C GLY A 9 14.94 -4.37 12.41
N GLN A 10 14.46 -5.59 12.20
CA GLN A 10 14.82 -6.42 11.04
C GLN A 10 14.25 -5.87 9.73
N VAL A 11 13.04 -5.31 9.75
CA VAL A 11 12.38 -4.75 8.55
C VAL A 11 12.97 -3.39 8.18
N PHE A 12 13.12 -2.49 9.16
CA PHE A 12 13.45 -1.08 8.89
C PHE A 12 14.93 -0.73 9.13
N GLY A 13 15.74 -1.67 9.62
CA GLY A 13 17.15 -1.42 9.97
C GLY A 13 17.34 -0.45 11.16
N ARG A 14 16.24 -0.03 11.79
CA ARG A 14 16.20 0.85 12.97
C ARG A 14 15.06 0.43 13.90
N TRP A 15 15.20 0.73 15.18
CA TRP A 15 14.28 0.28 16.23
C TRP A 15 13.34 1.38 16.74
N LYS A 16 13.55 2.65 16.34
CA LYS A 16 12.72 3.81 16.70
C LYS A 16 12.62 4.77 15.53
N GLY A 17 11.49 5.50 15.48
CA GLY A 17 11.29 6.64 14.59
C GLY A 17 11.31 6.28 13.11
N ALA A 18 10.70 5.14 12.72
CA ALA A 18 10.48 4.86 11.30
C ALA A 18 9.21 5.56 10.81
N ILE A 19 9.28 6.26 9.69
CA ILE A 19 8.15 6.90 9.03
C ILE A 19 7.66 5.98 7.92
N ILE A 20 6.40 5.59 7.99
CA ILE A 20 5.77 4.72 6.98
C ILE A 20 4.72 5.55 6.23
N GLY A 21 4.93 5.73 4.93
CA GLY A 21 3.96 6.39 4.06
C GLY A 21 2.78 5.47 3.74
N MET A 22 1.57 5.91 4.03
CA MET A 22 0.36 5.15 3.73
C MET A 22 -0.21 5.58 2.37
N ILE A 23 -0.17 4.67 1.41
CA ILE A 23 -0.76 4.86 0.08
C ILE A 23 -2.23 4.43 0.16
N HIS A 24 -3.12 5.41 0.01
CA HIS A 24 -4.55 5.17 0.17
C HIS A 24 -5.23 5.01 -1.19
N VAL A 25 -5.42 3.77 -1.60
CA VAL A 25 -6.13 3.45 -2.84
C VAL A 25 -7.58 3.89 -2.70
N LYS A 26 -8.10 4.63 -3.69
CA LYS A 26 -9.51 5.02 -3.73
C LYS A 26 -10.41 3.78 -3.84
N ALA A 27 -11.71 3.98 -3.58
CA ALA A 27 -12.72 2.94 -3.62
C ALA A 27 -12.55 2.04 -4.85
N LEU A 28 -12.39 0.74 -4.63
CA LEU A 28 -12.03 -0.22 -5.66
C LEU A 28 -13.25 -0.68 -6.46
N PRO A 29 -13.08 -1.22 -7.69
CA PRO A 29 -14.14 -1.89 -8.40
C PRO A 29 -14.86 -2.91 -7.52
N GLY A 30 -16.20 -2.96 -7.60
CA GLY A 30 -17.02 -3.82 -6.74
C GLY A 30 -17.45 -3.17 -5.42
N THR A 31 -16.90 -2.00 -5.07
CA THR A 31 -17.31 -1.25 -3.86
C THR A 31 -18.29 -0.12 -4.16
N PRO A 32 -19.13 0.30 -3.19
CA PRO A 32 -20.27 1.16 -3.49
C PRO A 32 -19.91 2.56 -3.99
N LEU A 33 -18.72 3.07 -3.62
CA LEU A 33 -18.29 4.43 -3.96
C LEU A 33 -17.19 4.46 -5.04
N ASN A 34 -16.95 3.37 -5.75
CA ASN A 34 -15.99 3.40 -6.86
C ASN A 34 -16.45 4.38 -7.95
N GLN A 35 -15.53 5.25 -8.36
CA GLN A 35 -15.72 6.23 -9.43
C GLN A 35 -14.61 6.16 -10.48
N TYR A 36 -13.63 5.28 -10.30
CA TYR A 36 -12.40 5.26 -11.07
C TYR A 36 -12.21 3.92 -11.78
N GLY A 37 -11.59 3.98 -12.96
CA GLY A 37 -11.05 2.80 -13.62
C GLY A 37 -9.77 2.32 -12.94
N VAL A 38 -9.42 1.05 -13.16
CA VAL A 38 -8.21 0.43 -12.56
C VAL A 38 -6.94 1.22 -12.89
N ASP A 39 -6.79 1.70 -14.13
CA ASP A 39 -5.60 2.47 -14.52
C ASP A 39 -5.48 3.81 -13.79
N GLN A 40 -6.61 4.48 -13.52
CA GLN A 40 -6.62 5.72 -12.74
C GLN A 40 -6.26 5.46 -11.27
N LEU A 41 -6.74 4.36 -10.71
CA LEU A 41 -6.39 3.94 -9.34
C LEU A 41 -4.89 3.65 -9.23
N VAL A 42 -4.31 2.98 -10.24
CA VAL A 42 -2.87 2.73 -10.35
C VAL A 42 -2.10 4.04 -10.44
N GLU A 43 -2.50 4.97 -11.31
CA GLU A 43 -1.83 6.26 -11.50
C GLU A 43 -1.79 7.09 -10.21
N MET A 44 -2.93 7.19 -9.50
CA MET A 44 -3.01 7.88 -8.22
C MET A 44 -2.09 7.24 -7.17
N ALA A 45 -2.12 5.91 -7.02
CA ALA A 45 -1.25 5.21 -6.07
C ALA A 45 0.24 5.34 -6.43
N CYS A 46 0.57 5.33 -7.72
CA CYS A 46 1.93 5.54 -8.19
C CYS A 46 2.43 6.96 -7.93
N THR A 47 1.54 7.95 -8.03
CA THR A 47 1.85 9.35 -7.69
C THR A 47 2.21 9.48 -6.21
N GLU A 48 1.42 8.90 -5.31
CA GLU A 48 1.74 8.87 -3.87
C GLU A 48 3.05 8.12 -3.59
N ALA A 49 3.27 6.97 -4.25
CA ALA A 49 4.51 6.20 -4.13
C ALA A 49 5.75 7.02 -4.54
N GLN A 50 5.65 7.82 -5.60
CA GLN A 50 6.73 8.69 -6.05
C GLN A 50 7.02 9.81 -5.05
N ILE A 51 5.97 10.44 -4.49
CA ILE A 51 6.10 11.44 -3.42
C ILE A 51 6.83 10.83 -2.20
N TYR A 52 6.43 9.63 -1.76
CA TYR A 52 7.05 8.98 -0.60
C TYR A 52 8.50 8.56 -0.87
N LYS A 53 8.80 8.10 -2.08
CA LYS A 53 10.17 7.82 -2.52
C LYS A 53 11.04 9.08 -2.45
N GLU A 54 10.55 10.22 -2.96
CA GLU A 54 11.27 11.50 -2.94
C GLU A 54 11.39 12.09 -1.52
N ALA A 55 10.42 11.82 -0.65
CA ALA A 55 10.45 12.19 0.76
C ALA A 55 11.36 11.29 1.62
N HIS A 56 11.94 10.23 1.04
CA HIS A 56 12.84 9.29 1.72
C HIS A 56 12.21 8.65 2.99
N VAL A 57 10.93 8.26 2.90
CA VAL A 57 10.27 7.53 3.99
C VAL A 57 10.95 6.17 4.24
N ASP A 58 10.83 5.66 5.46
CA ASP A 58 11.48 4.40 5.86
C ASP A 58 10.73 3.16 5.35
N GLY A 59 9.47 3.32 4.92
CA GLY A 59 8.69 2.27 4.27
C GLY A 59 7.38 2.81 3.70
N VAL A 60 6.71 1.98 2.91
CA VAL A 60 5.34 2.27 2.46
C VAL A 60 4.40 1.11 2.74
N LEU A 61 3.12 1.43 2.94
CA LEU A 61 2.04 0.46 3.06
C LEU A 61 0.90 0.87 2.11
N VAL A 62 0.36 -0.09 1.37
CA VAL A 62 -0.78 0.13 0.45
C VAL A 62 -2.04 -0.37 1.13
N GLU A 63 -3.09 0.46 1.17
CA GLU A 63 -4.38 0.10 1.75
C GLU A 63 -5.57 0.58 0.90
N ASN A 64 -6.70 -0.14 1.00
CA ASN A 64 -7.97 0.20 0.37
C ASN A 64 -8.98 0.80 1.38
N MET A 65 -8.53 1.76 2.19
CA MET A 65 -9.35 2.36 3.26
C MET A 65 -10.63 3.06 2.74
N PHE A 66 -10.66 3.43 1.46
CA PHE A 66 -11.80 4.08 0.82
C PHE A 66 -12.89 3.13 0.30
N ASP A 67 -12.80 1.82 0.56
CA ASP A 67 -13.85 0.84 0.26
C ASP A 67 -15.06 0.97 1.21
N VAL A 68 -15.58 2.19 1.35
CA VAL A 68 -16.67 2.55 2.24
C VAL A 68 -17.99 2.70 1.47
N PRO A 69 -19.13 2.26 2.05
CA PRO A 69 -19.21 1.38 3.22
C PRO A 69 -18.62 0.00 2.92
N TYR A 70 -18.02 -0.63 3.93
CA TYR A 70 -17.37 -1.93 3.77
C TYR A 70 -18.35 -3.00 3.31
N VAL A 71 -17.99 -3.66 2.22
CA VAL A 71 -18.74 -4.78 1.68
C VAL A 71 -18.49 -6.02 2.53
N LYS A 72 -19.55 -6.77 2.85
CA LYS A 72 -19.42 -8.04 3.59
C LYS A 72 -18.57 -9.00 2.77
N ARG A 73 -17.78 -9.83 3.44
CA ARG A 73 -16.89 -10.81 2.78
C ARG A 73 -17.57 -11.69 1.71
N LEU A 74 -18.83 -12.07 1.94
CA LEU A 74 -19.61 -12.88 0.99
C LEU A 74 -20.01 -12.13 -0.28
N SER A 75 -19.94 -10.80 -0.27
CA SER A 75 -20.29 -9.91 -1.36
C SER A 75 -19.06 -9.24 -1.99
N LEU A 76 -17.85 -9.52 -1.49
CA LEU A 76 -16.61 -9.07 -2.11
C LEU A 76 -16.34 -9.94 -3.33
N GLY A 77 -16.33 -9.30 -4.50
CA GLY A 77 -15.95 -9.96 -5.74
C GLY A 77 -14.43 -10.03 -5.91
N PRO A 78 -13.95 -10.88 -6.85
CA PRO A 78 -12.52 -11.04 -7.13
C PRO A 78 -11.85 -9.76 -7.66
N GLU A 79 -12.63 -8.81 -8.18
CA GLU A 79 -12.15 -7.53 -8.69
C GLU A 79 -11.39 -6.70 -7.65
N VAL A 80 -11.75 -6.79 -6.36
CA VAL A 80 -11.07 -6.06 -5.28
C VAL A 80 -9.64 -6.57 -5.12
N VAL A 81 -9.46 -7.89 -5.00
CA VAL A 81 -8.15 -8.52 -4.86
C VAL A 81 -7.32 -8.34 -6.14
N ALA A 82 -7.95 -8.47 -7.31
CA ALA A 82 -7.28 -8.26 -8.59
C ALA A 82 -6.77 -6.82 -8.75
N CYS A 83 -7.60 -5.83 -8.41
CA CYS A 83 -7.23 -4.41 -8.46
C CYS A 83 -6.12 -4.10 -7.46
N MET A 84 -6.25 -4.51 -6.19
CA MET A 84 -5.19 -4.33 -5.18
C MET A 84 -3.88 -5.00 -5.60
N THR A 85 -3.93 -6.19 -6.17
CA THR A 85 -2.73 -6.88 -6.68
C THR A 85 -2.03 -6.03 -7.73
N LYS A 86 -2.79 -5.51 -8.71
CA LYS A 86 -2.24 -4.65 -9.77
C LYS A 86 -1.63 -3.37 -9.19
N VAL A 87 -2.33 -2.67 -8.30
CA VAL A 87 -1.82 -1.46 -7.62
C VAL A 87 -0.52 -1.77 -6.88
N CYS A 88 -0.50 -2.81 -6.03
CA CYS A 88 0.68 -3.21 -5.29
C CYS A 88 1.87 -3.56 -6.20
N CYS A 89 1.63 -4.24 -7.33
CA CYS A 89 2.67 -4.54 -8.31
C CYS A 89 3.29 -3.28 -8.91
N GLU A 90 2.48 -2.27 -9.27
CA GLU A 90 2.97 -1.02 -9.86
C GLU A 90 3.67 -0.13 -8.83
N VAL A 91 3.12 0.00 -7.61
CA VAL A 91 3.79 0.69 -6.48
C VAL A 91 5.17 0.06 -6.22
N ARG A 92 5.27 -1.27 -6.19
CA ARG A 92 6.53 -1.99 -5.95
C ARG A 92 7.59 -1.71 -7.02
N ARG A 93 7.20 -1.35 -8.26
CA ARG A 93 8.14 -0.96 -9.33
C ARG A 93 8.75 0.42 -9.11
N ILE A 94 8.04 1.31 -8.41
CA ILE A 94 8.50 2.67 -8.09
C ILE A 94 9.40 2.67 -6.86
N ILE A 95 8.99 1.96 -5.81
CA ILE A 95 9.65 1.95 -4.51
C ILE A 95 10.99 1.18 -4.60
N PRO A 96 12.13 1.77 -4.12
CA PRO A 96 13.42 1.10 -4.13
C PRO A 96 13.40 -0.25 -3.40
N ARG A 97 14.16 -1.25 -3.89
CA ARG A 97 14.23 -2.60 -3.29
C ARG A 97 14.74 -2.62 -1.84
N SER A 98 15.51 -1.60 -1.45
CA SER A 98 15.98 -1.39 -0.09
C SER A 98 14.91 -0.85 0.86
N VAL A 99 13.79 -0.33 0.35
CA VAL A 99 12.68 0.22 1.14
C VAL A 99 11.60 -0.85 1.32
N PRO A 100 11.23 -1.19 2.57
CA PRO A 100 10.07 -2.04 2.87
C PRO A 100 8.79 -1.53 2.22
N CYS A 101 8.04 -2.43 1.61
CA CYS A 101 6.78 -2.15 0.93
C CYS A 101 5.79 -3.25 1.30
N GLY A 102 4.71 -2.91 2.00
CA GLY A 102 3.69 -3.86 2.45
C GLY A 102 2.29 -3.54 1.93
N VAL A 103 1.35 -4.40 2.29
CA VAL A 103 -0.10 -4.26 2.02
C VAL A 103 -0.86 -4.51 3.32
N GLN A 104 -1.95 -3.78 3.54
CA GLN A 104 -2.89 -3.96 4.64
C GLN A 104 -4.22 -4.53 4.14
#